data_AF-A0A969ELK8-F1
#
_entry.id   AF-A0A969ELK8-F1
#
_cell.length_a   1.000
_cell.length_b   1.000
_cell.length_c   1.000
_cell.angle_alpha   90.00
_cell.angle_beta   90.00
_cell.angle_gamma   90.00
#
_symmetry.space_group_name_H-M   'P 1'
#
loop_
_entity.id
_entity.type
_entity.pdbx_description
1 polymer ?
#
loop_
_entity_poly.entity_id
_entity_poly.type
_entity_poly.pdbx_seq_one_letter_code
_entity_poly.pdbx_strand_id
1 'polypeptide(L)'
;TPHSYFWIENGVFYNESELAALAEEFETHIYPTVREFFGSEWSPGVDGDEHLYILYASGLGSSLAGYFSSADEVHPLAHEYSNAHEMFFLNADTVDFSDEFTYGVLAHEFQHMIHWNGDRNEETWMNEGFSEVASFLAGYEQGGFDWVYTNDPDLQLNTWPADGVTTPYYGAAFLFLTYFLDRYGEDATKALVAHPNNGMASIDLVLESLDEIDSQREGVPTANDVFQDWTIASYLQDSSVGDGRFDYSNYPAAPNPEETENVRTCPESPYTRDVNQYGVDYIRITCDGEYTLRFTGSTAVPVLPENPHSGEYAFGQIGAMNPT
;
A
#
# COMPACT_ATOMS: atom_id res chain seq x y z
N THR A 1 -22.73 15.84 6.76
CA THR A 1 -23.28 14.72 7.55
C THR A 1 -22.95 14.98 9.02
N PRO A 2 -23.28 14.10 9.98
CA PRO A 2 -22.81 14.25 11.35
C PRO A 2 -21.28 14.39 11.54
N HIS A 3 -20.44 13.83 10.66
CA HIS A 3 -18.98 13.90 10.79
C HIS A 3 -18.25 14.65 9.66
N SER A 4 -18.96 15.14 8.63
CA SER A 4 -18.28 15.78 7.49
C SER A 4 -19.09 16.90 6.81
N TYR A 5 -18.37 17.80 6.15
CA TYR A 5 -18.90 18.76 5.19
C TYR A 5 -18.42 18.38 3.79
N PHE A 6 -19.36 18.24 2.85
CA PHE A 6 -19.04 18.10 1.44
C PHE A 6 -19.14 19.45 0.74
N TRP A 7 -18.01 19.92 0.22
CA TRP A 7 -17.88 21.18 -0.52
C TRP A 7 -17.71 20.90 -2.01
N ILE A 8 -18.38 21.68 -2.85
CA ILE A 8 -18.24 21.61 -4.30
C ILE A 8 -17.67 22.94 -4.79
N GLU A 9 -16.63 22.89 -5.61
CA GLU A 9 -16.08 24.07 -6.26
C GLU A 9 -17.14 24.78 -7.13
N ASN A 10 -17.16 26.12 -7.06
CA ASN A 10 -18.05 26.92 -7.88
C ASN A 10 -17.80 26.69 -9.38
N GLY A 11 -18.84 26.23 -10.08
CA GLY A 11 -18.79 25.99 -11.53
C GLY A 11 -18.55 24.53 -11.91
N VAL A 12 -18.23 23.66 -10.94
CA VAL A 12 -18.23 22.21 -11.14
C VAL A 12 -19.66 21.70 -11.21
N PHE A 13 -19.95 20.90 -12.23
CA PHE A 13 -21.24 20.23 -12.37
C PHE A 13 -21.26 18.96 -11.52
N TYR A 14 -22.38 18.72 -10.84
CA TYR A 14 -22.60 17.50 -10.07
C TYR A 14 -24.09 17.16 -10.01
N ASN A 15 -24.40 15.91 -9.69
CA ASN A 15 -25.75 15.46 -9.40
C ASN A 15 -25.99 15.45 -7.89
N GLU A 16 -26.98 16.22 -7.42
CA GLU A 16 -27.30 16.32 -5.99
C GLU A 16 -27.70 14.98 -5.36
N SER A 17 -28.38 14.08 -6.09
CA SER A 17 -28.77 12.79 -5.52
C SER A 17 -27.60 11.83 -5.37
N GLU A 18 -26.63 11.91 -6.28
CA GLU A 18 -25.40 11.10 -6.21
C GLU A 18 -24.48 11.61 -5.10
N LEU A 19 -24.35 12.94 -4.95
CA LEU A 19 -23.65 13.53 -3.80
C LEU A 19 -24.28 13.11 -2.46
N ALA A 20 -25.61 13.11 -2.38
CA ALA A 20 -26.30 12.69 -1.17
C ALA A 20 -26.07 11.19 -0.86
N ALA A 21 -26.02 10.34 -1.87
CA ALA A 21 -25.70 8.92 -1.71
C ALA A 21 -24.25 8.71 -1.27
N LEU A 22 -23.31 9.40 -1.91
CA LEU A 22 -21.88 9.40 -1.55
C LEU A 22 -21.68 9.83 -0.09
N ALA A 23 -22.33 10.92 0.33
CA ALA A 23 -22.22 11.43 1.70
C ALA A 23 -22.82 10.47 2.73
N GLU A 24 -23.96 9.84 2.43
CA GLU A 24 -24.57 8.82 3.31
C GLU A 24 -23.69 7.58 3.43
N GLU A 25 -23.13 7.10 2.32
CA GLU A 25 -22.23 5.95 2.31
C GLU A 25 -20.94 6.24 3.08
N PHE A 26 -20.37 7.44 2.90
CA PHE A 26 -19.23 7.87 3.70
C PHE A 26 -19.55 7.85 5.20
N GLU A 27 -20.68 8.44 5.59
CA GLU A 27 -21.08 8.56 6.99
C GLU A 27 -21.41 7.22 7.66
N THR A 28 -22.14 6.35 6.96
CA THR A 28 -22.74 5.16 7.56
C THR A 28 -21.92 3.89 7.38
N HIS A 29 -20.98 3.88 6.43
CA HIS A 29 -20.18 2.71 6.10
C HIS A 29 -18.68 2.99 6.10
N ILE A 30 -18.20 3.95 5.28
CA ILE A 30 -16.74 4.18 5.12
C ILE A 30 -16.12 4.70 6.42
N TYR A 31 -16.65 5.80 6.96
CA TYR A 31 -16.15 6.46 8.16
C TYR A 31 -16.04 5.49 9.35
N PRO A 32 -17.09 4.74 9.74
CA PRO A 32 -16.96 3.79 10.84
C PRO A 32 -16.02 2.62 10.52
N THR A 33 -15.99 2.10 9.29
CA THR A 33 -15.13 0.96 8.90
C THR A 33 -13.66 1.34 8.98
N VAL A 34 -13.27 2.47 8.36
CA VAL A 34 -11.87 2.90 8.34
C VAL A 34 -11.42 3.29 9.75
N ARG A 35 -12.26 3.96 10.56
CA ARG A 35 -11.90 4.26 11.96
C ARG A 35 -11.76 3.02 12.83
N GLU A 36 -12.63 2.03 12.65
CA GLU A 36 -12.59 0.79 13.42
C GLU A 36 -11.28 0.03 13.19
N PHE A 37 -10.76 0.06 11.96
CA PHE A 37 -9.52 -0.60 11.62
C PHE A 37 -8.28 0.24 11.90
N PHE A 38 -8.21 1.47 11.41
CA PHE A 38 -6.98 2.28 11.39
C PHE A 38 -6.86 3.26 12.57
N GLY A 39 -7.93 3.48 13.33
CA GLY A 39 -7.91 4.36 14.51
C GLY A 39 -8.74 5.63 14.33
N SER A 40 -8.15 6.80 14.55
CA SER A 40 -8.90 8.06 14.47
C SER A 40 -8.05 9.19 13.93
N GLU A 41 -8.69 10.02 13.14
CA GLU A 41 -8.25 11.33 12.69
C GLU A 41 -7.95 12.24 13.89
N TRP A 42 -7.28 13.35 13.62
CA TRP A 42 -7.12 14.39 14.63
C TRP A 42 -8.44 15.15 14.83
N SER A 43 -9.16 14.87 15.91
CA SER A 43 -10.41 15.55 16.24
C SER A 43 -10.33 16.19 17.65
N PRO A 44 -10.66 17.49 17.83
CA PRO A 44 -11.29 18.40 16.87
C PRO A 44 -10.29 19.17 15.98
N GLY A 45 -9.09 18.62 15.75
CA GLY A 45 -8.21 19.15 14.71
C GLY A 45 -7.56 20.51 14.95
N VAL A 46 -7.02 21.07 13.86
CA VAL A 46 -6.28 22.33 13.80
C VAL A 46 -7.19 23.55 13.89
N ASP A 47 -8.43 23.46 13.39
CA ASP A 47 -9.42 24.54 13.42
C ASP A 47 -10.38 24.47 14.63
N GLY A 48 -10.39 23.35 15.36
CA GLY A 48 -11.29 23.11 16.48
C GLY A 48 -12.70 22.66 16.07
N ASP A 49 -12.94 22.27 14.83
CA ASP A 49 -14.16 21.63 14.35
C ASP A 49 -13.99 20.08 14.36
N GLU A 50 -15.04 19.37 14.77
CA GLU A 50 -15.02 17.90 14.75
C GLU A 50 -15.38 17.33 13.37
N HIS A 51 -15.82 18.17 12.43
CA HIS A 51 -16.22 17.73 11.08
C HIS A 51 -15.05 17.78 10.10
N LEU A 52 -14.95 16.73 9.29
CA LEU A 52 -14.03 16.64 8.16
C LEU A 52 -14.49 17.49 6.97
N TYR A 53 -13.54 18.05 6.23
CA TYR A 53 -13.82 18.80 5.01
C TYR A 53 -13.48 17.96 3.78
N ILE A 54 -14.49 17.65 2.96
CA ILE A 54 -14.31 16.89 1.73
C ILE A 54 -14.62 17.81 0.55
N LEU A 55 -13.59 18.16 -0.23
CA LEU A 55 -13.72 19.13 -1.33
C LEU A 55 -13.67 18.44 -2.70
N TYR A 56 -14.76 18.57 -3.46
CA TYR A 56 -14.81 18.18 -4.87
C TYR A 56 -14.47 19.37 -5.76
N ALA A 57 -13.32 19.32 -6.44
CA ALA A 57 -12.80 20.43 -7.23
C ALA A 57 -12.16 19.97 -8.55
N SER A 58 -12.11 20.89 -9.51
CA SER A 58 -11.49 20.72 -10.83
C SER A 58 -10.07 21.31 -10.86
N GLY A 59 -9.28 20.94 -11.86
CA GLY A 59 -7.92 21.47 -12.05
C GLY A 59 -6.88 20.92 -11.08
N LEU A 60 -7.17 19.80 -10.40
CA LEU A 60 -6.27 19.15 -9.45
C LEU A 60 -5.19 18.28 -10.14
N GLY A 61 -5.32 18.06 -11.44
CA GLY A 61 -4.42 17.22 -12.24
C GLY A 61 -5.19 16.18 -13.04
N SER A 62 -4.58 15.60 -14.08
CA SER A 62 -5.29 14.66 -14.97
C SER A 62 -5.16 13.19 -14.56
N SER A 63 -4.41 12.89 -13.50
CA SER A 63 -4.05 11.52 -13.08
C SER A 63 -4.33 11.21 -11.61
N LEU A 64 -4.91 12.16 -10.87
CA LEU A 64 -5.22 12.03 -9.45
C LEU A 64 -6.72 11.87 -9.29
N ALA A 65 -7.18 10.86 -8.55
CA ALA A 65 -8.60 10.67 -8.25
C ALA A 65 -9.05 11.47 -7.02
N GLY A 66 -8.18 11.53 -6.03
CA GLY A 66 -8.27 12.34 -4.82
C GLY A 66 -6.86 12.56 -4.27
N TYR A 67 -6.78 13.33 -3.17
CA TYR A 67 -5.59 13.36 -2.32
C TYR A 67 -5.91 13.95 -0.95
N PHE A 68 -5.23 13.46 0.08
CA PHE A 68 -5.07 14.09 1.38
C PHE A 68 -3.79 14.94 1.38
N SER A 69 -3.85 16.16 1.93
CA SER A 69 -2.66 16.98 2.14
C SER A 69 -2.46 17.28 3.62
N SER A 70 -1.44 16.68 4.20
CA SER A 70 -0.99 16.99 5.55
C SER A 70 -0.50 18.43 5.75
N ALA A 71 -0.28 19.19 4.67
CA ALA A 71 -0.04 20.63 4.76
C ALA A 71 -1.30 21.37 5.29
N ASP A 72 -2.49 20.81 5.11
CA ASP A 72 -3.76 21.37 5.59
C ASP A 72 -3.99 21.12 7.10
N GLU A 73 -3.22 20.22 7.71
CA GLU A 73 -3.27 19.88 9.14
C GLU A 73 -2.50 20.87 10.05
N VAL A 74 -2.05 22.03 9.53
CA VAL A 74 -1.29 23.03 10.31
C VAL A 74 -1.78 24.44 10.04
N HIS A 75 -1.62 25.36 10.99
CA HIS A 75 -2.05 26.74 10.79
C HIS A 75 -1.30 27.40 9.60
N PRO A 76 -1.89 28.36 8.85
CA PRO A 76 -1.23 29.02 7.72
C PRO A 76 0.02 29.86 8.08
N LEU A 77 0.32 29.96 9.38
CA LEU A 77 1.55 30.58 9.87
C LEU A 77 2.72 29.60 9.88
N ALA A 78 2.43 28.30 9.94
CA ALA A 78 3.40 27.21 9.79
C ALA A 78 3.58 26.84 8.31
N HIS A 79 2.49 26.86 7.52
CA HIS A 79 2.52 26.56 6.08
C HIS A 79 1.60 27.51 5.29
N GLU A 80 2.17 28.43 4.49
CA GLU A 80 1.44 29.56 3.87
C GLU A 80 0.21 29.14 3.04
N TYR A 81 0.26 27.98 2.39
CA TYR A 81 -0.82 27.47 1.53
C TYR A 81 -1.78 26.52 2.23
N SER A 82 -1.63 26.33 3.53
CA SER A 82 -2.53 25.48 4.30
C SER A 82 -3.95 26.04 4.33
N ASN A 83 -4.93 25.16 4.17
CA ASN A 83 -6.33 25.43 4.42
C ASN A 83 -6.69 25.38 5.91
N ALA A 84 -5.83 24.82 6.76
CA ALA A 84 -6.03 24.72 8.20
C ALA A 84 -7.33 23.98 8.56
N HIS A 85 -7.57 22.84 7.92
CA HIS A 85 -8.74 21.99 8.10
C HIS A 85 -8.31 20.53 7.95
N GLU A 86 -8.88 19.63 8.75
CA GLU A 86 -8.83 18.19 8.52
C GLU A 86 -9.61 17.89 7.25
N MET A 87 -8.88 17.83 6.12
CA MET A 87 -9.49 17.80 4.81
C MET A 87 -8.80 16.92 3.80
N PHE A 88 -9.57 16.44 2.83
CA PHE A 88 -9.06 15.81 1.62
C PHE A 88 -9.92 16.17 0.41
N PHE A 89 -9.37 15.92 -0.77
CA PHE A 89 -9.90 16.39 -2.04
C PHE A 89 -10.34 15.22 -2.91
N LEU A 90 -11.40 15.44 -3.68
CA LEU A 90 -11.85 14.57 -4.77
C LEU A 90 -11.74 15.36 -6.09
N ASN A 91 -11.20 14.74 -7.12
CA ASN A 91 -10.94 15.40 -8.39
C ASN A 91 -12.08 15.25 -9.39
N ALA A 92 -12.80 16.35 -9.60
CA ALA A 92 -13.93 16.42 -10.51
C ALA A 92 -13.60 16.19 -11.99
N ASP A 93 -12.32 16.23 -12.36
CA ASP A 93 -11.88 15.94 -13.73
C ASP A 93 -11.73 14.44 -14.01
N THR A 94 -11.69 13.60 -12.96
CA THR A 94 -11.33 12.18 -13.09
C THR A 94 -12.30 11.22 -12.40
N VAL A 95 -13.06 11.68 -11.40
CA VAL A 95 -14.01 10.83 -10.66
C VAL A 95 -15.44 11.38 -10.76
N ASP A 96 -16.42 10.50 -10.62
CA ASP A 96 -17.86 10.82 -10.63
C ASP A 96 -18.53 10.16 -9.42
N PHE A 97 -19.49 10.84 -8.79
CA PHE A 97 -20.16 10.35 -7.57
C PHE A 97 -20.99 9.07 -7.76
N SER A 98 -21.32 8.73 -9.02
CA SER A 98 -22.01 7.48 -9.35
C SER A 98 -21.07 6.27 -9.49
N ASP A 99 -19.75 6.49 -9.55
CA ASP A 99 -18.75 5.44 -9.70
C ASP A 99 -18.33 4.88 -8.33
N GLU A 100 -18.36 3.56 -8.20
CA GLU A 100 -17.91 2.83 -7.01
C GLU A 100 -16.43 3.12 -6.68
N PHE A 101 -15.63 3.36 -7.72
CA PHE A 101 -14.23 3.77 -7.56
C PHE A 101 -14.08 5.02 -6.67
N THR A 102 -15.00 5.99 -6.78
CA THR A 102 -14.97 7.23 -5.97
C THR A 102 -15.18 6.96 -4.47
N TYR A 103 -15.92 5.91 -4.13
CA TYR A 103 -16.12 5.49 -2.75
C TYR A 103 -14.86 4.81 -2.19
N GLY A 104 -14.17 4.03 -3.03
CA GLY A 104 -12.84 3.51 -2.72
C GLY A 104 -11.84 4.63 -2.42
N VAL A 105 -11.84 5.69 -3.23
CA VAL A 105 -10.98 6.89 -3.02
C VAL A 105 -11.31 7.58 -1.69
N LEU A 106 -12.59 7.69 -1.31
CA LEU A 106 -12.97 8.24 -0.01
C LEU A 106 -12.37 7.47 1.17
N ALA A 107 -12.41 6.14 1.11
CA ALA A 107 -11.80 5.29 2.14
C ALA A 107 -10.28 5.46 2.17
N HIS A 108 -9.66 5.53 0.99
CA HIS A 108 -8.21 5.72 0.80
C HIS A 108 -7.72 7.04 1.42
N GLU A 109 -8.33 8.17 1.04
CA GLU A 109 -7.89 9.47 1.54
C GLU A 109 -8.19 9.66 3.04
N PHE A 110 -9.28 9.06 3.52
CA PHE A 110 -9.58 9.10 4.94
C PHE A 110 -8.60 8.26 5.77
N GLN A 111 -8.11 7.14 5.22
CA GLN A 111 -7.03 6.38 5.83
C GLN A 111 -5.80 7.25 6.04
N HIS A 112 -5.36 8.01 5.02
CA HIS A 112 -4.19 8.88 5.13
C HIS A 112 -4.31 9.91 6.26
N MET A 113 -5.48 10.51 6.42
CA MET A 113 -5.75 11.46 7.51
C MET A 113 -5.64 10.80 8.89
N ILE A 114 -6.23 9.61 9.06
CA ILE A 114 -6.09 8.83 10.30
C ILE A 114 -4.63 8.46 10.55
N HIS A 115 -3.94 7.98 9.52
CA HIS A 115 -2.56 7.55 9.60
C HIS A 115 -1.66 8.72 10.01
N TRP A 116 -1.84 9.90 9.41
CA TRP A 116 -1.07 11.09 9.78
C TRP A 116 -1.22 11.48 11.26
N ASN A 117 -2.36 11.19 11.88
CA ASN A 117 -2.52 11.42 13.32
C ASN A 117 -1.79 10.36 14.17
N GLY A 118 -1.75 9.10 13.72
CA GLY A 118 -1.15 7.96 14.43
C GLY A 118 0.36 7.81 14.23
N ASP A 119 0.82 7.82 12.98
CA ASP A 119 2.21 7.71 12.56
C ASP A 119 2.48 8.57 11.31
N ARG A 120 3.22 9.68 11.51
CA ARG A 120 3.52 10.65 10.44
C ARG A 120 4.68 10.25 9.55
N ASN A 121 5.48 9.28 9.97
CA ASN A 121 6.77 9.00 9.34
C ASN A 121 6.88 7.61 8.75
N GLU A 122 5.78 6.87 8.61
CA GLU A 122 5.74 5.58 7.92
C GLU A 122 6.30 5.71 6.48
N GLU A 123 6.95 4.64 6.01
CA GLU A 123 7.42 4.51 4.65
C GLU A 123 6.25 4.55 3.66
N THR A 124 6.41 5.33 2.58
CA THR A 124 5.34 5.59 1.60
C THR A 124 4.69 4.32 1.08
N TRP A 125 5.47 3.29 0.72
CA TRP A 125 4.92 2.05 0.18
C TRP A 125 3.92 1.39 1.15
N MET A 126 4.19 1.43 2.46
CA MET A 126 3.30 0.82 3.45
C MET A 126 2.08 1.70 3.72
N ASN A 127 2.26 3.03 3.78
CA ASN A 127 1.15 3.96 3.93
C ASN A 127 0.15 3.84 2.78
N GLU A 128 0.62 3.91 1.53
CA GLU A 128 -0.20 3.75 0.33
C GLU A 128 -0.85 2.36 0.27
N GLY A 129 -0.10 1.31 0.64
CA GLY A 129 -0.66 -0.04 0.72
C GLY A 129 -1.78 -0.17 1.75
N PHE A 130 -1.67 0.48 2.91
CA PHE A 130 -2.73 0.50 3.91
C PHE A 130 -3.94 1.33 3.48
N SER A 131 -3.75 2.40 2.69
CA SER A 131 -4.86 3.10 2.05
C SER A 131 -5.64 2.22 1.09
N GLU A 132 -4.96 1.39 0.29
CA GLU A 132 -5.62 0.38 -0.56
C GLU A 132 -6.34 -0.70 0.28
N VAL A 133 -5.74 -1.13 1.40
CA VAL A 133 -6.42 -2.02 2.36
C VAL A 133 -7.65 -1.35 2.97
N ALA A 134 -7.65 -0.03 3.19
CA ALA A 134 -8.83 0.68 3.67
C ALA A 134 -9.98 0.66 2.65
N SER A 135 -9.68 0.90 1.37
CA SER A 135 -10.66 0.74 0.29
C SER A 135 -11.19 -0.69 0.22
N PHE A 136 -10.32 -1.69 0.36
CA PHE A 136 -10.68 -3.11 0.38
C PHE A 136 -11.60 -3.47 1.57
N LEU A 137 -11.26 -3.03 2.78
CA LEU A 137 -12.07 -3.28 3.98
C LEU A 137 -13.43 -2.56 3.92
N ALA A 138 -13.47 -1.39 3.27
CA ALA A 138 -14.71 -0.70 2.95
C ALA A 138 -15.50 -1.38 1.80
N GLY A 139 -14.97 -2.44 1.20
CA GLY A 139 -15.69 -3.27 0.23
C GLY A 139 -15.59 -2.79 -1.23
N TYR A 140 -14.64 -1.91 -1.54
CA TYR A 140 -14.44 -1.38 -2.89
C TYR A 140 -13.23 -1.99 -3.60
N GLU A 141 -13.26 -1.97 -4.94
CA GLU A 141 -12.19 -2.50 -5.79
C GLU A 141 -11.01 -1.54 -5.96
N GLN A 142 -9.82 -2.10 -6.21
CA GLN A 142 -8.49 -1.45 -6.17
C GLN A 142 -8.09 -0.85 -7.52
N GLY A 143 -9.05 -0.59 -8.41
CA GLY A 143 -8.81 0.03 -9.72
C GLY A 143 -7.88 -0.74 -10.68
N GLY A 144 -7.57 -2.01 -10.38
CA GLY A 144 -6.69 -2.88 -11.18
C GLY A 144 -5.19 -2.73 -10.91
N PHE A 145 -4.79 -2.04 -9.83
CA PHE A 145 -3.37 -1.85 -9.47
C PHE A 145 -2.64 -3.16 -9.21
N ASP A 146 -3.30 -4.07 -8.51
CA ASP A 146 -2.90 -5.44 -8.24
C ASP A 146 -2.59 -6.21 -9.53
N TRP A 147 -3.45 -6.11 -10.54
CA TRP A 147 -3.23 -6.75 -11.85
C TRP A 147 -2.05 -6.14 -12.59
N VAL A 148 -1.85 -4.83 -12.49
CA VAL A 148 -0.69 -4.16 -13.12
C VAL A 148 0.62 -4.66 -12.50
N TYR A 149 0.69 -4.82 -11.18
CA TYR A 149 1.85 -5.38 -10.50
C TYR A 149 2.15 -6.83 -10.95
N THR A 150 1.15 -7.70 -11.01
CA THR A 150 1.39 -9.13 -11.31
C THR A 150 1.90 -9.38 -12.73
N ASN A 151 1.79 -8.42 -13.65
CA ASN A 151 2.40 -8.51 -14.97
C ASN A 151 3.94 -8.35 -14.94
N ASP A 152 4.49 -7.68 -13.94
CA ASP A 152 5.93 -7.46 -13.78
C ASP A 152 6.31 -7.47 -12.28
N PRO A 153 6.38 -8.68 -11.66
CA PRO A 153 6.58 -8.83 -10.23
C PRO A 153 8.03 -8.59 -9.77
N ASP A 154 8.97 -8.34 -10.70
CA ASP A 154 10.32 -7.88 -10.35
C ASP A 154 10.33 -6.36 -10.01
N LEU A 155 9.44 -5.98 -9.11
CA LEU A 155 9.32 -4.64 -8.55
C LEU A 155 9.80 -4.67 -7.10
N GLN A 156 10.65 -3.73 -6.70
CA GLN A 156 11.05 -3.62 -5.30
C GLN A 156 9.86 -3.18 -4.44
N LEU A 157 9.31 -4.09 -3.64
CA LEU A 157 8.13 -3.83 -2.79
C LEU A 157 8.32 -2.64 -1.84
N ASN A 158 9.46 -2.57 -1.16
CA ASN A 158 9.70 -1.61 -0.09
C ASN A 158 10.32 -0.28 -0.58
N THR A 159 9.94 0.17 -1.77
CA THR A 159 10.36 1.46 -2.30
C THR A 159 9.18 2.19 -2.93
N TRP A 160 9.35 3.49 -3.14
CA TRP A 160 8.38 4.31 -3.84
C TRP A 160 9.11 5.19 -4.84
N PRO A 161 8.65 5.27 -6.11
CA PRO A 161 9.34 6.05 -7.12
C PRO A 161 9.19 7.54 -6.82
N ALA A 162 10.31 8.27 -6.86
CA ALA A 162 10.30 9.74 -6.71
C ALA A 162 9.65 10.44 -7.91
N ASP A 163 9.78 9.85 -9.11
CA ASP A 163 9.16 10.30 -10.34
C ASP A 163 8.72 9.05 -11.15
N GLY A 164 7.60 9.13 -11.87
CA GLY A 164 7.19 8.09 -12.82
C GLY A 164 5.86 7.41 -12.47
N VAL A 165 5.74 6.13 -12.83
CA VAL A 165 4.49 5.36 -12.70
C VAL A 165 4.44 4.70 -11.32
N THR A 166 3.46 5.08 -10.50
CA THR A 166 3.24 4.55 -9.15
C THR A 166 2.27 3.36 -9.12
N THR A 167 1.45 3.18 -10.15
CA THR A 167 0.41 2.14 -10.24
C THR A 167 0.84 0.72 -9.81
N PRO A 168 1.97 0.14 -10.28
CA PRO A 168 2.37 -1.19 -9.83
C PRO A 168 2.82 -1.24 -8.36
N TYR A 169 3.27 -0.11 -7.78
CA TYR A 169 3.67 -0.06 -6.38
C TYR A 169 2.46 -0.11 -5.44
N TYR A 170 1.35 0.55 -5.81
CA TYR A 170 0.06 0.38 -5.13
C TYR A 170 -0.36 -1.09 -5.10
N GLY A 171 -0.32 -1.77 -6.26
CA GLY A 171 -0.69 -3.17 -6.36
C GLY A 171 0.18 -4.11 -5.53
N ALA A 172 1.50 -3.91 -5.55
CA ALA A 172 2.45 -4.70 -4.77
C ALA A 172 2.19 -4.55 -3.26
N ALA A 173 2.08 -3.30 -2.79
CA ALA A 173 1.87 -2.99 -1.39
C ALA A 173 0.50 -3.49 -0.88
N PHE A 174 -0.55 -3.29 -1.68
CA PHE A 174 -1.88 -3.81 -1.40
C PHE A 174 -1.89 -5.33 -1.24
N LEU A 175 -1.34 -6.06 -2.21
CA LEU A 175 -1.32 -7.53 -2.16
C LEU A 175 -0.49 -8.04 -0.97
N PHE A 176 0.66 -7.41 -0.69
CA PHE A 176 1.48 -7.78 0.46
C PHE A 176 0.78 -7.57 1.80
N LEU A 177 0.15 -6.40 2.01
CA LEU A 177 -0.53 -6.09 3.28
C LEU A 177 -1.86 -6.83 3.41
N THR A 178 -2.55 -7.11 2.31
CA THR A 178 -3.74 -7.98 2.29
C THR A 178 -3.38 -9.41 2.67
N TYR A 179 -2.23 -9.91 2.20
CA TYR A 179 -1.70 -11.21 2.63
C TYR A 179 -1.31 -11.19 4.12
N PHE A 180 -0.66 -10.13 4.60
CA PHE A 180 -0.33 -9.98 6.02
C PHE A 180 -1.60 -10.05 6.89
N LEU A 181 -2.66 -9.33 6.48
CA LEU A 181 -3.97 -9.37 7.12
C LEU A 181 -4.59 -10.76 7.11
N ASP A 182 -4.54 -11.48 5.99
CA ASP A 182 -5.05 -12.85 5.89
C ASP A 182 -4.30 -13.81 6.83
N ARG A 183 -2.98 -13.68 6.85
CA ARG A 183 -2.07 -14.63 7.50
C ARG A 183 -1.95 -14.44 9.01
N TYR A 184 -1.95 -13.20 9.48
CA TYR A 184 -1.73 -12.83 10.89
C TYR A 184 -2.96 -12.22 11.54
N GLY A 185 -4.00 -11.92 10.75
CA GLY A 185 -5.26 -11.43 11.24
C GLY A 185 -5.25 -9.93 11.57
N GLU A 186 -6.43 -9.48 11.97
CA GLU A 186 -6.74 -8.09 12.23
C GLU A 186 -5.93 -7.50 13.40
N ASP A 187 -5.78 -8.24 14.51
CA ASP A 187 -5.05 -7.75 15.67
C ASP A 187 -3.59 -7.42 15.34
N ALA A 188 -2.90 -8.29 14.59
CA ALA A 188 -1.53 -8.05 14.17
C ALA A 188 -1.43 -6.89 13.16
N THR A 189 -2.40 -6.78 12.26
CA THR A 189 -2.43 -5.71 11.25
C THR A 189 -2.71 -4.35 11.86
N LYS A 190 -3.65 -4.27 12.82
CA LYS A 190 -3.90 -3.06 13.62
C LYS A 190 -2.67 -2.68 14.44
N ALA A 191 -1.97 -3.66 15.02
CA ALA A 191 -0.72 -3.41 15.73
C ALA A 191 0.37 -2.86 14.80
N LEU A 192 0.45 -3.36 13.56
CA LEU A 192 1.36 -2.87 12.53
C LEU A 192 1.05 -1.42 12.13
N VAL A 193 -0.21 -1.10 11.82
CA VAL A 193 -0.66 0.27 11.51
C VAL A 193 -0.31 1.27 12.63
N ALA A 194 -0.41 0.84 13.90
CA ALA A 194 -0.17 1.71 15.05
C ALA A 194 1.30 1.76 15.50
N HIS A 195 2.20 1.06 14.82
CA HIS A 195 3.57 0.87 15.30
C HIS A 195 4.46 2.08 14.93
N PRO A 196 5.23 2.66 15.87
CA PRO A 196 5.99 3.90 15.62
C PRO A 196 7.32 3.72 14.85
N ASN A 197 7.64 2.48 14.46
CA ASN A 197 8.73 2.21 13.53
C ASN A 197 8.11 1.89 12.18
N ASN A 198 8.91 2.00 11.13
CA ASN A 198 8.43 1.97 9.76
C ASN A 198 8.83 0.68 9.04
N GLY A 199 8.18 0.42 7.91
CA GLY A 199 8.67 -0.49 6.88
C GLY A 199 8.80 -1.93 7.37
N MET A 200 9.72 -2.66 6.76
CA MET A 200 9.97 -4.06 7.14
C MET A 200 10.37 -4.23 8.62
N ALA A 201 10.96 -3.21 9.24
CA ALA A 201 11.35 -3.27 10.65
C ALA A 201 10.14 -3.28 11.60
N SER A 202 9.04 -2.63 11.25
CA SER A 202 7.83 -2.63 12.06
C SER A 202 7.16 -4.00 12.07
N ILE A 203 7.19 -4.72 10.94
CA ILE A 203 6.71 -6.09 10.82
C ILE A 203 7.47 -7.03 11.77
N ASP A 204 8.80 -6.98 11.76
CA ASP A 204 9.64 -7.79 12.68
C ASP A 204 9.24 -7.54 14.15
N LEU A 205 9.12 -6.27 14.53
CA LEU A 205 8.83 -5.86 15.89
C LEU A 205 7.41 -6.21 16.33
N VAL A 206 6.43 -6.10 15.44
CA VAL A 206 5.04 -6.47 15.71
C VAL A 206 4.92 -7.97 15.94
N LEU A 207 5.46 -8.78 15.03
CA LEU A 207 5.43 -10.24 15.15
C LEU A 207 6.18 -10.72 16.40
N GLU A 208 7.30 -10.08 16.75
CA GLU A 208 8.03 -10.34 17.99
C GLU A 208 7.20 -9.96 19.22
N SER A 209 6.56 -8.79 19.23
CA SER A 209 5.77 -8.30 20.36
C SER A 209 4.54 -9.15 20.67
N LEU A 210 4.00 -9.82 19.63
CA LEU A 210 2.85 -10.71 19.72
C LEU A 210 3.24 -12.17 20.02
N ASP A 211 4.54 -12.45 20.16
CA ASP A 211 5.08 -13.80 20.31
C ASP A 211 4.55 -14.76 19.22
N GLU A 212 4.49 -14.28 17.97
CA GLU A 212 3.88 -15.04 16.86
C GLU A 212 4.56 -16.40 16.64
N ILE A 213 3.74 -17.44 16.53
CA ILE A 213 4.21 -18.83 16.43
C ILE A 213 3.96 -19.35 15.02
N ASP A 214 5.03 -19.73 14.33
CA ASP A 214 4.95 -20.44 13.06
C ASP A 214 5.38 -21.90 13.22
N SER A 215 4.46 -22.82 12.95
CA SER A 215 4.72 -24.27 13.06
C SER A 215 5.76 -24.81 12.07
N GLN A 216 6.06 -24.07 11.00
CA GLN A 216 6.99 -24.45 9.94
C GLN A 216 8.38 -23.82 10.13
N ARG A 217 8.57 -22.95 11.13
CA ARG A 217 9.83 -22.24 11.39
C ARG A 217 10.28 -22.36 12.84
N GLU A 218 11.58 -22.24 13.06
CA GLU A 218 12.13 -22.07 14.40
C GLU A 218 12.19 -20.57 14.72
N GLY A 219 11.54 -20.15 15.80
CA GLY A 219 11.50 -18.75 16.23
C GLY A 219 10.30 -17.97 15.67
N VAL A 220 10.28 -16.68 15.97
CA VAL A 220 9.26 -15.74 15.47
C VAL A 220 9.53 -15.45 13.99
N PRO A 221 8.50 -15.45 13.10
CA PRO A 221 8.68 -15.06 11.71
C PRO A 221 9.19 -13.63 11.57
N THR A 222 10.11 -13.42 10.64
CA THR A 222 10.60 -12.08 10.27
C THR A 222 9.84 -11.53 9.06
N ALA A 223 9.97 -10.24 8.78
CA ALA A 223 9.45 -9.61 7.57
C ALA A 223 9.95 -10.28 6.29
N ASN A 224 11.17 -10.80 6.29
CA ASN A 224 11.70 -11.59 5.17
C ASN A 224 10.99 -12.94 5.01
N ASP A 225 10.58 -13.57 6.11
CA ASP A 225 9.79 -14.79 6.07
C ASP A 225 8.38 -14.52 5.52
N VAL A 226 7.76 -13.42 5.95
CA VAL A 226 6.46 -12.96 5.44
C VAL A 226 6.55 -12.71 3.93
N PHE A 227 7.57 -11.96 3.49
CA PHE A 227 7.79 -11.69 2.08
C PHE A 227 7.95 -12.97 1.27
N GLN A 228 8.79 -13.91 1.74
CA GLN A 228 8.96 -15.20 1.05
C GLN A 228 7.65 -15.98 0.94
N ASP A 229 6.88 -16.08 2.02
CA ASP A 229 5.59 -16.78 1.99
C ASP A 229 4.60 -16.07 1.05
N TRP A 230 4.58 -14.74 1.06
CA TRP A 230 3.76 -13.92 0.16
C TRP A 230 4.11 -14.16 -1.32
N THR A 231 5.39 -14.25 -1.67
CA THR A 231 5.79 -14.54 -3.07
C THR A 231 5.24 -15.89 -3.54
N ILE A 232 5.19 -16.87 -2.66
CA ILE A 232 4.66 -18.21 -2.95
C ILE A 232 3.13 -18.17 -3.00
N ALA A 233 2.48 -17.49 -2.03
CA ALA A 233 1.03 -17.32 -1.98
C ALA A 233 0.49 -16.63 -3.24
N SER A 234 1.17 -15.57 -3.69
CA SER A 234 0.83 -14.82 -4.90
C SER A 234 0.79 -15.69 -6.15
N TYR A 235 1.71 -16.66 -6.25
CA TYR A 235 1.74 -17.57 -7.39
C TYR A 235 0.81 -18.77 -7.24
N LEU A 236 0.80 -19.44 -6.08
CA LEU A 236 0.06 -20.68 -5.89
C LEU A 236 -1.44 -20.47 -5.70
N GLN A 237 -1.83 -19.52 -4.84
CA GLN A 237 -3.22 -19.30 -4.42
C GLN A 237 -3.97 -20.60 -4.11
N ASP A 238 -3.38 -21.44 -3.25
CA ASP A 238 -3.88 -22.78 -2.93
C ASP A 238 -3.67 -23.11 -1.44
N SER A 239 -4.74 -22.95 -0.66
CA SER A 239 -4.78 -23.28 0.77
C SER A 239 -4.65 -24.79 1.07
N SER A 240 -4.62 -25.67 0.07
CA SER A 240 -4.33 -27.09 0.29
C SER A 240 -2.82 -27.38 0.42
N VAL A 241 -1.95 -26.43 0.05
CA VAL A 241 -0.50 -26.57 0.13
C VAL A 241 0.02 -26.15 1.51
N GLY A 242 0.91 -26.98 2.07
CA GLY A 242 1.52 -26.71 3.37
C GLY A 242 0.48 -26.76 4.50
N ASP A 243 0.43 -25.70 5.30
CA ASP A 243 -0.58 -25.47 6.35
C ASP A 243 -1.64 -24.44 5.94
N GLY A 244 -1.77 -24.17 4.64
CA GLY A 244 -2.76 -23.25 4.06
C GLY A 244 -2.28 -21.81 3.93
N ARG A 245 -1.03 -21.51 4.29
CA ARG A 245 -0.45 -20.15 4.22
C ARG A 245 -0.27 -19.57 2.81
N PHE A 246 -0.39 -20.38 1.75
CA PHE A 246 -0.07 -19.95 0.39
C PHE A 246 -1.34 -19.64 -0.41
N ASP A 247 -2.22 -18.82 0.18
CA ASP A 247 -3.51 -18.44 -0.37
C ASP A 247 -3.90 -17.01 0.07
N TYR A 248 -4.91 -16.43 -0.58
CA TYR A 248 -5.61 -15.22 -0.14
C TYR A 248 -7.04 -15.57 0.24
N SER A 249 -7.27 -15.98 1.49
CA SER A 249 -8.61 -16.39 1.91
C SER A 249 -9.58 -15.21 2.03
N ASN A 250 -9.06 -14.04 2.40
CA ASN A 250 -9.76 -12.77 2.45
C ASN A 250 -9.97 -12.14 1.07
N TYR A 251 -9.11 -12.42 0.09
CA TYR A 251 -9.18 -11.84 -1.26
C TYR A 251 -9.09 -12.91 -2.38
N PRO A 252 -10.15 -13.73 -2.59
CA PRO A 252 -10.13 -14.79 -3.60
C PRO A 252 -10.06 -14.32 -5.06
N ALA A 253 -10.17 -13.00 -5.30
CA ALA A 253 -10.06 -12.40 -6.63
C ALA A 253 -8.62 -11.96 -6.97
N ALA A 254 -7.66 -12.16 -6.06
CA ALA A 254 -6.27 -11.78 -6.26
C ALA A 254 -5.71 -12.33 -7.60
N PRO A 255 -5.07 -11.50 -8.43
CA PRO A 255 -4.43 -11.96 -9.65
C PRO A 255 -3.17 -12.78 -9.34
N ASN A 256 -2.86 -13.76 -10.21
CA ASN A 256 -1.59 -14.50 -10.15
C ASN A 256 -0.55 -13.82 -11.07
N PRO A 257 0.73 -13.77 -10.67
CA PRO A 257 1.81 -13.36 -11.54
C PRO A 257 2.06 -14.40 -12.64
N GLU A 258 2.48 -13.91 -13.81
CA GLU A 258 2.92 -14.78 -14.90
C GLU A 258 4.33 -15.34 -14.65
N GLU A 259 4.62 -16.49 -15.27
CA GLU A 259 5.97 -17.05 -15.29
C GLU A 259 6.91 -16.13 -16.08
N THR A 260 7.91 -15.58 -15.42
CA THR A 260 8.93 -14.72 -16.04
C THR A 260 9.84 -15.53 -16.98
N GLU A 261 10.09 -16.80 -16.66
CA GLU A 261 10.93 -17.68 -17.46
C GLU A 261 10.44 -19.12 -17.57
N ASN A 262 10.90 -19.78 -18.64
CA ASN A 262 10.59 -21.18 -18.93
C ASN A 262 11.85 -21.95 -19.33
N VAL A 263 12.37 -22.78 -18.42
CA VAL A 263 13.48 -23.70 -18.65
C VAL A 263 12.93 -25.05 -19.13
N ARG A 264 13.00 -25.29 -20.43
CA ARG A 264 12.45 -26.50 -21.08
C ARG A 264 13.49 -27.55 -21.46
N THR A 265 14.79 -27.25 -21.31
CA THR A 265 15.87 -28.16 -21.72
C THR A 265 16.96 -28.15 -20.65
N CYS A 266 17.29 -29.34 -20.15
CA CYS A 266 18.29 -29.52 -19.10
C CYS A 266 19.35 -30.56 -19.50
N PRO A 267 20.61 -30.41 -19.04
CA PRO A 267 21.12 -29.28 -18.25
C PRO A 267 21.25 -28.01 -19.10
N GLU A 268 20.91 -26.86 -18.51
CA GLU A 268 21.12 -25.55 -19.13
C GLU A 268 22.53 -25.02 -18.83
N SER A 269 23.08 -24.18 -19.71
CA SER A 269 24.35 -23.49 -19.42
C SER A 269 24.16 -22.41 -18.36
N PRO A 270 25.11 -22.18 -17.44
CA PRO A 270 25.01 -21.09 -16.47
C PRO A 270 24.81 -19.75 -17.16
N TYR A 271 23.92 -18.92 -16.63
CA TYR A 271 23.70 -17.55 -17.05
C TYR A 271 23.49 -16.64 -15.84
N THR A 272 23.69 -15.34 -16.05
CA THR A 272 23.48 -14.31 -15.02
C THR A 272 22.11 -13.67 -15.23
N ARG A 273 21.46 -13.34 -14.11
CA ARG A 273 20.24 -12.54 -14.02
C ARG A 273 20.38 -11.54 -12.89
N ASP A 274 19.53 -10.53 -12.96
CA ASP A 274 19.34 -9.53 -11.94
C ASP A 274 17.87 -9.61 -11.53
N VAL A 275 17.63 -9.43 -10.24
CA VAL A 275 16.29 -9.31 -9.64
C VAL A 275 16.40 -8.18 -8.61
N ASN A 276 15.38 -7.34 -8.53
CA ASN A 276 15.34 -6.25 -7.57
C ASN A 276 15.26 -6.78 -6.13
N GLN A 277 15.75 -5.99 -5.18
CA GLN A 277 15.56 -6.33 -3.77
C GLN A 277 14.06 -6.35 -3.48
N TYR A 278 13.55 -7.41 -2.86
CA TYR A 278 12.11 -7.60 -2.68
C TYR A 278 11.28 -7.58 -3.99
N GLY A 279 11.91 -7.86 -5.13
CA GLY A 279 11.25 -8.24 -6.39
C GLY A 279 11.30 -9.77 -6.59
N VAL A 280 10.54 -10.28 -7.56
CA VAL A 280 10.34 -11.72 -7.75
C VAL A 280 10.39 -12.13 -9.22
N ASP A 281 11.21 -13.14 -9.52
CA ASP A 281 11.18 -13.89 -10.79
C ASP A 281 10.54 -15.29 -10.57
N TYR A 282 9.53 -15.62 -11.38
CA TYR A 282 8.87 -16.93 -11.40
C TYR A 282 9.40 -17.82 -12.54
N ILE A 283 10.41 -18.63 -12.22
CA ILE A 283 11.06 -19.52 -13.18
C ILE A 283 10.37 -20.89 -13.22
N ARG A 284 9.70 -21.21 -14.33
CA ARG A 284 9.14 -22.54 -14.58
C ARG A 284 10.17 -23.49 -15.20
N ILE A 285 10.36 -24.65 -14.58
CA ILE A 285 11.25 -25.71 -15.07
C ILE A 285 10.42 -26.94 -15.48
N THR A 286 10.51 -27.38 -16.74
CA THR A 286 9.70 -28.50 -17.30
C THR A 286 10.53 -29.59 -17.98
N CYS A 287 11.84 -29.64 -17.74
CA CYS A 287 12.70 -30.67 -18.31
C CYS A 287 12.57 -32.00 -17.56
N ASP A 288 12.44 -33.11 -18.30
CA ASP A 288 12.34 -34.45 -17.70
C ASP A 288 13.68 -34.93 -17.14
N GLY A 289 13.65 -35.50 -15.93
CA GLY A 289 14.82 -36.12 -15.27
C GLY A 289 15.10 -35.55 -13.89
N GLU A 290 16.21 -35.99 -13.29
CA GLU A 290 16.72 -35.45 -12.03
C GLU A 290 17.86 -34.48 -12.31
N TYR A 291 17.70 -33.23 -11.88
CA TYR A 291 18.70 -32.18 -12.03
C TYR A 291 18.93 -31.47 -10.70
N THR A 292 20.10 -30.85 -10.56
CA THR A 292 20.41 -30.00 -9.41
C THR A 292 20.36 -28.54 -9.87
N LEU A 293 19.43 -27.77 -9.31
CA LEU A 293 19.44 -26.32 -9.46
C LEU A 293 20.58 -25.74 -8.61
N ARG A 294 21.39 -24.88 -9.22
CA ARG A 294 22.47 -24.15 -8.54
C ARG A 294 22.32 -22.68 -8.88
N PHE A 295 22.15 -21.86 -7.85
CA PHE A 295 22.19 -20.41 -7.97
C PHE A 295 23.28 -19.85 -7.06
N THR A 296 23.79 -18.68 -7.39
CA THR A 296 24.73 -17.93 -6.56
C THR A 296 24.41 -16.46 -6.77
N GLY A 297 24.05 -15.76 -5.71
CA GLY A 297 23.68 -14.35 -5.75
C GLY A 297 24.62 -13.49 -4.92
N SER A 298 24.56 -12.18 -5.13
CA SER A 298 25.17 -11.22 -4.21
C SER A 298 24.42 -11.23 -2.89
N THR A 299 25.13 -11.17 -1.76
CA THR A 299 24.52 -10.95 -0.43
C THR A 299 24.50 -9.47 -0.05
N ALA A 300 24.84 -8.59 -0.99
CA ALA A 300 24.89 -7.16 -0.80
C ALA A 300 24.26 -6.44 -1.99
N VAL A 301 23.51 -5.39 -1.70
CA VAL A 301 22.94 -4.47 -2.68
C VAL A 301 23.62 -3.10 -2.54
N PRO A 302 23.87 -2.38 -3.65
CA PRO A 302 24.33 -1.01 -3.58
C PRO A 302 23.32 -0.13 -2.84
N VAL A 303 23.78 0.69 -1.89
CA VAL A 303 22.92 1.64 -1.16
C VAL A 303 22.50 2.82 -2.04
N LEU A 304 23.27 3.11 -3.09
CA LEU A 304 22.98 4.15 -4.08
C LEU A 304 23.16 3.57 -5.49
N PRO A 305 22.35 4.02 -6.47
CA PRO A 305 22.47 3.58 -7.87
C PRO A 305 23.78 4.04 -8.51
N GLU A 306 24.42 5.06 -7.93
CA GLU A 306 25.71 5.57 -8.38
C GLU A 306 26.81 5.38 -7.33
N ASN A 307 28.00 5.05 -7.82
CA ASN A 307 29.20 5.05 -6.99
C ASN A 307 29.54 6.48 -6.56
N PRO A 308 30.13 6.69 -5.37
CA PRO A 308 30.62 7.99 -4.96
C PRO A 308 31.54 8.58 -6.03
N HIS A 309 31.26 9.81 -6.46
CA HIS A 309 32.02 10.49 -7.51
C HIS A 309 33.54 10.58 -7.19
N SER A 310 33.92 10.52 -5.90
CA SER A 310 35.31 10.51 -5.43
C SER A 310 35.87 9.10 -5.14
N GLY A 311 35.05 8.05 -5.22
CA GLY A 311 35.43 6.66 -4.95
C GLY A 311 35.54 6.27 -3.48
N GLU A 312 35.43 7.21 -2.54
CA GLU A 312 35.59 6.92 -1.10
C GLU A 312 34.36 7.24 -0.24
N TYR A 313 33.60 8.31 -0.57
CA TYR A 313 32.45 8.74 0.23
C TYR A 313 31.36 9.34 -0.66
N ALA A 314 30.10 8.97 -0.38
CA ALA A 314 28.90 9.65 -0.86
C ALA A 314 28.20 10.25 0.36
N PHE A 315 27.79 11.51 0.28
CA PHE A 315 26.91 12.13 1.27
C PHE A 315 25.51 12.16 0.67
N GLY A 316 24.63 11.30 1.16
CA GLY A 316 23.21 11.30 0.82
C GLY A 316 22.40 11.75 2.03
N GLN A 317 21.35 12.51 1.79
CA GLN A 317 20.28 12.70 2.76
C GLN A 317 19.29 11.56 2.50
N ILE A 318 19.15 10.63 3.44
CA ILE A 318 17.98 9.74 3.45
C ILE A 318 16.83 10.68 3.81
N GLY A 319 16.08 11.10 2.80
CA GLY A 319 14.92 11.93 3.02
C GLY A 319 13.93 11.12 3.83
N ALA A 320 13.70 11.50 5.09
CA ALA A 320 12.34 11.48 5.57
C ALA A 320 11.57 12.42 4.64
N MET A 321 10.95 11.86 3.60
CA MET A 321 10.01 12.61 2.77
C MET A 321 8.79 12.85 3.64
N ASN A 322 8.89 13.88 4.47
CA ASN A 322 7.73 14.61 4.94
C ASN A 322 7.35 15.63 3.85
N PRO A 323 6.09 16.01 3.81
CA PRO A 323 5.24 15.91 2.63
C PRO A 323 5.25 17.21 1.81
N THR A 324 4.91 17.08 0.53
CA THR A 324 4.34 18.19 -0.25
C THR A 324 2.86 18.31 0.03
#